data_AF-A0A916HBX5-F1
#
_entry.id   AF-A0A916HBX5-F1
#
_cell.length_a   1.000
_cell.length_b   1.000
_cell.length_c   1.000
_cell.angle_alpha   90.00
_cell.angle_beta   90.00
_cell.angle_gamma   90.00
#
_symmetry.space_group_name_H-M   'P 1'
#
loop_
_entity.id
_entity.type
_entity.pdbx_description
1 polymer ?
#
loop_
_entity_poly.entity_id
_entity_poly.type
_entity_poly.pdbx_seq_one_letter_code
_entity_poly.pdbx_strand_id
1 'polypeptide(L)'
;MSYDPTDAAWDEAYERMSQELYPEHREQAISEFTTDRLQSYYLRNPAITHPGFRMQNEALKLLANGHYSAALVFAASATEQFLKVALLRPVVYGLVHFDSLAEMIVNSALSQTGYLRYTKLLSGLFNTLTSTELAKITLPGKSKSLLNEASELQSRRNDVVHKAEEIFEVEAASAIDVSAGVYFFILTEMLSALGLEVLEGKVVRKSQD
;
A
#
# COMPACT_ATOMS: atom_id res chain seq x y z
N MET A 1 11.49 20.07 10.15
CA MET A 1 10.34 19.77 9.27
C MET A 1 9.50 21.05 9.19
N SER A 2 9.26 21.59 8.00
CA SER A 2 8.32 22.72 7.85
C SER A 2 6.95 22.15 7.50
N TYR A 3 5.96 22.46 8.33
CA TYR A 3 4.55 22.15 8.08
C TYR A 3 4.09 23.01 6.90
N ASP A 4 3.79 22.39 5.77
CA ASP A 4 3.46 23.08 4.53
C ASP A 4 1.93 23.13 4.27
N PRO A 5 1.45 23.95 3.32
CA PRO A 5 0.01 24.04 3.01
C PRO A 5 -0.62 22.73 2.55
N THR A 6 0.20 21.77 2.12
CA THR A 6 -0.27 20.46 1.71
C THR A 6 -0.45 19.51 2.90
N ASP A 7 0.35 19.69 3.97
CA ASP A 7 0.14 19.01 5.25
C ASP A 7 -1.20 19.43 5.90
N ALA A 8 -1.57 20.71 5.79
CA ALA A 8 -2.86 21.23 6.29
C ALA A 8 -4.08 20.65 5.52
N ALA A 9 -3.98 20.54 4.19
CA ALA A 9 -5.04 19.93 3.36
C ALA A 9 -5.22 18.44 3.65
N TRP A 10 -4.14 17.76 4.06
CA TRP A 10 -4.17 16.37 4.50
C TRP A 10 -4.81 16.20 5.87
N ASP A 11 -4.44 17.05 6.83
CA ASP A 11 -5.06 17.02 8.15
C ASP A 11 -6.56 17.31 8.03
N GLU A 12 -6.97 18.23 7.16
CA GLU A 12 -8.39 18.50 6.87
C GLU A 12 -9.09 17.32 6.17
N ALA A 13 -8.45 16.69 5.18
CA ALA A 13 -9.00 15.51 4.51
C ALA A 13 -9.10 14.31 5.45
N TYR A 14 -8.10 14.11 6.31
CA TYR A 14 -8.07 13.09 7.34
C TYR A 14 -9.12 13.36 8.42
N GLU A 15 -9.28 14.60 8.86
CA GLU A 15 -10.27 14.99 9.85
C GLU A 15 -11.69 14.78 9.31
N ARG A 16 -11.97 15.20 8.07
CA ARG A 16 -13.25 14.90 7.39
C ARG A 16 -13.49 13.39 7.24
N MET A 17 -12.49 12.62 6.78
CA MET A 17 -12.62 11.17 6.69
C MET A 17 -12.82 10.53 8.06
N SER A 18 -12.12 10.98 9.09
CA SER A 18 -12.27 10.47 10.46
C SER A 18 -13.64 10.80 11.05
N GLN A 19 -14.20 11.97 10.76
CA GLN A 19 -15.54 12.35 11.18
C GLN A 19 -16.62 11.51 10.48
N GLU A 20 -16.40 11.13 9.22
CA GLU A 20 -17.28 10.20 8.49
C GLU A 20 -17.11 8.73 8.95
N LEU A 21 -15.89 8.34 9.35
CA LEU A 21 -15.53 6.98 9.75
C LEU A 21 -15.89 6.61 11.20
N TYR A 22 -15.83 7.58 12.13
CA TYR A 22 -15.93 7.32 13.58
C TYR A 22 -17.07 8.06 14.33
N PRO A 23 -18.34 8.09 13.88
CA PRO A 23 -19.44 8.40 14.79
C PRO A 23 -19.76 7.17 15.67
N GLU A 24 -19.73 7.34 16.99
CA GLU A 24 -19.73 6.32 18.06
C GLU A 24 -20.85 5.23 18.00
N HIS A 25 -21.77 5.24 17.04
CA HIS A 25 -22.90 4.28 16.98
C HIS A 25 -23.28 3.77 15.56
N ARG A 26 -22.32 3.65 14.63
CA ARG A 26 -22.62 3.23 13.23
C ARG A 26 -21.66 2.18 12.64
N GLU A 27 -20.84 1.54 13.47
CA GLU A 27 -19.67 0.76 13.04
C GLU A 27 -20.00 -0.46 12.17
N GLN A 28 -21.07 -1.20 12.46
CA GLN A 28 -21.36 -2.45 11.76
C GLN A 28 -21.91 -2.21 10.34
N ALA A 29 -22.85 -1.28 10.19
CA ALA A 29 -23.40 -0.92 8.88
C ALA A 29 -22.38 -0.22 7.98
N ILE A 30 -21.47 0.58 8.55
CA ILE A 30 -20.36 1.18 7.81
C ILE A 30 -19.34 0.11 7.42
N SER A 31 -18.96 -0.80 8.32
CA SER A 31 -18.00 -1.88 8.04
C SER A 31 -18.47 -2.82 6.92
N GLU A 32 -19.73 -3.26 6.97
CA GLU A 32 -20.34 -4.10 5.92
C GLU A 32 -20.40 -3.35 4.58
N PHE A 33 -20.82 -2.08 4.60
CA PHE A 33 -20.88 -1.23 3.41
C PHE A 33 -19.49 -0.93 2.80
N THR A 34 -18.49 -0.69 3.64
CA THR A 34 -17.10 -0.49 3.21
C THR A 34 -16.53 -1.77 2.62
N THR A 35 -16.84 -2.93 3.20
CA THR A 35 -16.43 -4.25 2.69
C THR A 35 -16.98 -4.49 1.28
N ASP A 36 -18.29 -4.31 1.08
CA ASP A 36 -18.94 -4.48 -0.23
C ASP A 36 -18.36 -3.54 -1.29
N ARG A 37 -18.10 -2.28 -0.93
CA ARG A 37 -17.50 -1.30 -1.84
C ARG A 37 -16.08 -1.64 -2.21
N LEU A 38 -15.26 -2.05 -1.24
CA LEU A 38 -13.89 -2.48 -1.50
C LEU A 38 -13.87 -3.72 -2.40
N GLN A 39 -14.68 -4.73 -2.09
CA GLN A 39 -14.84 -5.90 -2.96
C GLN A 39 -15.20 -5.50 -4.39
N SER A 40 -16.22 -4.65 -4.53
CA SER A 40 -16.70 -4.19 -5.83
C SER A 40 -15.65 -3.36 -6.59
N TYR A 41 -14.80 -2.60 -5.88
CA TYR A 41 -13.66 -1.90 -6.49
C TYR A 41 -12.64 -2.88 -7.07
N TYR A 42 -12.21 -3.86 -6.28
CA TYR A 42 -11.22 -4.85 -6.72
C TYR A 42 -11.75 -5.72 -7.87
N LEU A 43 -13.00 -6.17 -7.80
CA LEU A 43 -13.62 -6.99 -8.85
C LEU A 43 -13.82 -6.23 -10.17
N ARG A 44 -14.02 -4.90 -10.12
CA ARG A 44 -14.03 -4.04 -11.31
C ARG A 44 -12.63 -3.72 -11.85
N ASN A 45 -11.60 -3.85 -11.00
CA ASN A 45 -10.21 -3.58 -11.34
C ASN A 45 -9.33 -4.82 -11.07
N PRO A 46 -9.62 -5.98 -11.70
CA PRO A 46 -8.97 -7.23 -11.32
C PRO A 46 -7.45 -7.20 -11.55
N ALA A 47 -6.97 -6.42 -12.51
CA ALA A 47 -5.55 -6.28 -12.85
C ALA A 47 -4.77 -5.28 -11.97
N ILE A 48 -5.34 -4.78 -10.87
CA ILE A 48 -4.74 -3.69 -10.07
C ILE A 48 -3.35 -4.01 -9.51
N THR A 49 -3.04 -5.29 -9.30
CA THR A 49 -1.75 -5.76 -8.78
C THR A 49 -0.70 -5.97 -9.88
N HIS A 50 -1.10 -6.08 -11.16
CA HIS A 50 -0.19 -6.33 -12.28
C HIS A 50 1.00 -5.37 -12.37
N PRO A 51 0.83 -4.04 -12.22
CA PRO A 51 1.97 -3.13 -12.27
C PRO A 51 3.02 -3.44 -11.21
N GLY A 52 2.60 -3.79 -9.99
CA GLY A 52 3.49 -4.18 -8.90
C GLY A 52 4.25 -5.47 -9.23
N PHE A 53 3.56 -6.51 -9.70
CA PHE A 53 4.20 -7.76 -10.12
C PHE A 53 5.18 -7.59 -11.27
N ARG A 54 4.85 -6.75 -12.26
CA ARG A 54 5.76 -6.47 -13.37
C ARG A 54 7.06 -5.84 -12.86
N MET A 55 6.97 -4.87 -11.95
CA MET A 55 8.15 -4.22 -11.37
C MET A 55 8.95 -5.19 -10.49
N GLN A 56 8.28 -6.04 -9.71
CA GLN A 56 8.92 -7.05 -8.86
C GLN A 56 9.69 -8.08 -9.71
N ASN A 57 9.07 -8.60 -10.77
CA ASN A 57 9.71 -9.55 -11.67
C ASN A 57 10.91 -8.94 -12.39
N GLU A 58 10.84 -7.65 -12.72
CA GLU A 58 11.97 -6.94 -13.31
C GLU A 58 13.11 -6.74 -12.30
N ALA A 59 12.80 -6.39 -11.05
CA ALA A 59 13.80 -6.30 -9.99
C ALA A 59 14.56 -7.62 -9.80
N LEU A 60 13.86 -8.76 -9.81
CA LEU A 60 14.47 -10.09 -9.72
C LEU A 60 15.45 -10.38 -10.88
N LYS A 61 15.06 -10.05 -12.11
CA LYS A 61 15.94 -10.22 -13.28
C LYS A 61 17.16 -9.31 -13.21
N LEU A 62 16.99 -8.07 -12.76
CA LEU A 62 18.09 -7.11 -12.63
C LEU A 62 19.09 -7.56 -11.56
N LEU A 63 18.61 -8.06 -10.42
CA LEU A 63 19.47 -8.64 -9.38
C LEU A 63 20.30 -9.80 -9.94
N ALA A 64 19.65 -10.74 -10.64
CA ALA A 64 20.32 -11.90 -11.23
C ALA A 64 21.40 -11.55 -12.27
N ASN A 65 21.32 -10.35 -12.87
CA ASN A 65 22.30 -9.85 -13.84
C ASN A 65 23.31 -8.85 -13.23
N GLY A 66 23.36 -8.69 -11.91
CA GLY A 66 24.31 -7.81 -11.24
C GLY A 66 23.97 -6.31 -11.31
N HIS A 67 22.75 -5.95 -11.70
CA HIS A 67 22.30 -4.56 -11.82
C HIS A 67 21.61 -4.07 -10.53
N TYR A 68 22.37 -3.98 -9.43
CA TYR A 68 21.83 -3.79 -8.07
C TYR A 68 21.07 -2.47 -7.87
N SER A 69 21.60 -1.34 -8.34
CA SER A 69 20.90 -0.05 -8.22
C SER A 69 19.57 -0.05 -8.96
N ALA A 70 19.52 -0.65 -10.16
CA ALA A 70 18.29 -0.79 -10.91
C ALA A 70 17.31 -1.74 -10.22
N ALA A 71 17.78 -2.89 -9.73
CA ALA A 71 16.97 -3.84 -8.99
C ALA A 71 16.30 -3.19 -7.77
N LEU A 72 17.05 -2.38 -6.99
CA LEU A 72 16.50 -1.63 -5.86
C LEU A 72 15.43 -0.63 -6.29
N VAL A 73 15.65 0.13 -7.36
CA VAL A 73 14.66 1.11 -7.88
C VAL A 73 13.37 0.41 -8.32
N PHE A 74 13.47 -0.73 -8.99
CA PHE A 74 12.30 -1.50 -9.42
C PHE A 74 11.57 -2.15 -8.22
N ALA A 75 12.29 -2.66 -7.22
CA ALA A 75 11.69 -3.19 -6.00
C ALA A 75 10.99 -2.10 -5.17
N ALA A 76 11.61 -0.92 -5.05
CA ALA A 76 10.98 0.24 -4.43
C ALA A 76 9.69 0.65 -5.19
N SER A 77 9.73 0.65 -6.53
CA SER A 77 8.57 0.95 -7.36
C SER A 77 7.45 -0.09 -7.22
N ALA A 78 7.78 -1.37 -7.11
CA ALA A 78 6.82 -2.44 -6.83
C ALA A 78 6.14 -2.22 -5.48
N THR A 79 6.91 -1.89 -4.44
CA THR A 79 6.38 -1.51 -3.12
C THR A 79 5.43 -0.31 -3.20
N GLU A 80 5.78 0.73 -3.97
CA GLU A 80 4.87 1.87 -4.21
C GLU A 80 3.56 1.42 -4.87
N GLN A 81 3.62 0.55 -5.88
CA GLN A 81 2.43 0.04 -6.56
C GLN A 81 1.54 -0.77 -5.62
N PHE A 82 2.12 -1.63 -4.78
CA PHE A 82 1.32 -2.42 -3.84
C PHE A 82 0.66 -1.54 -2.77
N LEU A 83 1.40 -0.63 -2.12
CA LEU A 83 0.84 0.20 -1.04
C LEU A 83 -0.07 1.32 -1.55
N LYS A 84 0.30 2.03 -2.62
CA LYS A 84 -0.47 3.18 -3.09
C LYS A 84 -1.60 2.78 -4.02
N VAL A 85 -1.30 1.95 -5.02
CA VAL A 85 -2.26 1.65 -6.10
C VAL A 85 -3.15 0.48 -5.70
N ALA A 86 -2.57 -0.62 -5.23
CA ALA A 86 -3.34 -1.82 -4.92
C ALA A 86 -3.97 -1.81 -3.53
N LEU A 87 -3.57 -0.91 -2.63
CA LEU A 87 -4.10 -0.83 -1.27
C LEU A 87 -4.78 0.52 -1.02
N LEU A 88 -4.02 1.61 -0.89
CA LEU A 88 -4.55 2.92 -0.49
C LEU A 88 -5.65 3.45 -1.42
N ARG A 89 -5.46 3.37 -2.74
CA ARG A 89 -6.45 3.87 -3.71
C ARG A 89 -7.81 3.19 -3.52
N PRO A 90 -7.93 1.84 -3.52
CA PRO A 90 -9.17 1.15 -3.17
C PRO A 90 -9.78 1.63 -1.87
N VAL A 91 -8.97 1.80 -0.81
CA VAL A 91 -9.42 2.31 0.49
C VAL A 91 -10.12 3.64 0.35
N VAL A 92 -9.47 4.62 -0.26
CA VAL A 92 -10.05 5.96 -0.40
C VAL A 92 -11.34 5.93 -1.25
N TYR A 93 -11.39 5.13 -2.33
CA TYR A 93 -12.63 4.97 -3.12
C TYR A 93 -13.75 4.26 -2.35
N GLY A 94 -13.42 3.28 -1.51
CA GLY A 94 -14.40 2.56 -0.70
C GLY A 94 -14.99 3.42 0.40
N LEU A 95 -14.19 4.33 0.96
CA LEU A 95 -14.55 5.19 2.09
C LEU A 95 -15.37 6.41 1.70
N VAL A 96 -15.16 6.97 0.50
CA VAL A 96 -15.83 8.20 0.14
C VAL A 96 -17.23 7.92 -0.42
N HIS A 97 -18.25 8.52 0.21
CA HIS A 97 -19.65 8.34 -0.17
C HIS A 97 -20.02 8.97 -1.54
N PHE A 98 -19.18 9.88 -2.06
CA PHE A 98 -19.39 10.62 -3.31
C PHE A 98 -18.18 10.52 -4.26
N ASP A 99 -18.38 9.98 -5.46
CA ASP A 99 -17.31 9.74 -6.46
C ASP A 99 -16.45 10.98 -6.76
N SER A 100 -17.03 12.18 -6.76
CA SER A 100 -16.31 13.44 -7.03
C SER A 100 -15.40 13.90 -5.88
N LEU A 101 -15.77 13.62 -4.62
CA LEU A 101 -14.88 13.86 -3.48
C LEU A 101 -13.78 12.80 -3.43
N ALA A 102 -14.11 11.56 -3.84
CA ALA A 102 -13.19 10.44 -3.84
C ALA A 102 -12.01 10.71 -4.74
N GLU A 103 -12.25 11.18 -5.96
CA GLU A 103 -11.20 11.48 -6.93
C GLU A 103 -10.32 12.66 -6.49
N MET A 104 -10.89 13.71 -5.90
CA MET A 104 -10.13 14.83 -5.34
C MET A 104 -9.24 14.39 -4.16
N ILE A 105 -9.79 13.59 -3.25
CA ILE A 105 -9.06 13.05 -2.10
C ILE A 105 -8.00 12.05 -2.55
N VAL A 106 -8.31 11.16 -3.50
CA VAL A 106 -7.37 10.21 -4.10
C VAL A 106 -6.23 10.96 -4.77
N ASN A 107 -6.52 11.99 -5.57
CA ASN A 107 -5.48 12.75 -6.25
C ASN A 107 -4.58 13.50 -5.27
N SER A 108 -5.17 14.13 -4.24
CA SER A 108 -4.39 14.74 -3.16
C SER A 108 -3.56 13.68 -2.42
N ALA A 109 -4.17 12.52 -2.13
CA ALA A 109 -3.54 11.44 -1.38
C ALA A 109 -2.41 10.72 -2.12
N LEU A 110 -2.55 10.57 -3.43
CA LEU A 110 -1.60 9.89 -4.29
C LEU A 110 -0.52 10.82 -4.87
N SER A 111 -0.76 12.15 -4.88
CA SER A 111 0.17 13.15 -5.43
C SER A 111 1.46 13.31 -4.63
N GLN A 112 1.52 12.83 -3.39
CA GLN A 112 2.66 13.07 -2.51
C GLN A 112 3.56 11.84 -2.33
N THR A 113 4.87 12.09 -2.25
CA THR A 113 5.89 11.08 -1.98
C THR A 113 6.02 10.86 -0.47
N GLY A 114 5.72 9.65 0.01
CA GLY A 114 5.87 9.31 1.43
C GLY A 114 4.89 8.24 1.89
N TYR A 115 5.39 7.08 2.32
CA TYR A 115 4.55 5.99 2.81
C TYR A 115 3.91 6.29 4.17
N LEU A 116 4.64 6.99 5.03
CA LEU A 116 4.22 7.29 6.40
C LEU A 116 2.94 8.13 6.48
N ARG A 117 2.67 9.00 5.49
CA ARG A 117 1.54 9.94 5.51
C ARG A 117 0.17 9.24 5.52
N TYR A 118 0.03 8.09 4.86
CA TYR A 118 -1.23 7.35 4.82
C TYR A 118 -1.28 6.16 5.80
N THR A 119 -0.24 5.97 6.63
CA THR A 119 -0.18 4.85 7.58
C THR A 119 -1.29 4.87 8.61
N LYS A 120 -1.72 6.04 9.09
CA LYS A 120 -2.83 6.14 10.04
C LYS A 120 -4.13 5.62 9.44
N LEU A 121 -4.43 6.04 8.21
CA LEU A 121 -5.63 5.61 7.48
C LEU A 121 -5.59 4.11 7.19
N LEU A 122 -4.48 3.61 6.65
CA LEU A 122 -4.32 2.18 6.39
C LEU A 122 -4.39 1.37 7.68
N SER A 123 -3.79 1.84 8.77
CA SER A 123 -3.83 1.12 10.06
C SER A 123 -5.25 1.06 10.61
N GLY A 124 -6.02 2.17 10.53
CA GLY A 124 -7.42 2.18 10.94
C GLY A 124 -8.26 1.17 10.17
N LEU A 125 -8.20 1.19 8.84
CA LEU A 125 -8.95 0.25 8.02
C LEU A 125 -8.48 -1.20 8.23
N PHE A 126 -7.17 -1.42 8.26
CA PHE A 126 -6.59 -2.75 8.41
C PHE A 126 -6.97 -3.36 9.76
N ASN A 127 -7.04 -2.57 10.83
CA ASN A 127 -7.54 -3.02 12.14
C ASN A 127 -9.05 -3.31 12.13
N THR A 128 -9.84 -2.62 11.30
CA THR A 128 -11.28 -2.87 11.17
C THR A 128 -11.57 -4.16 10.39
N LEU A 129 -10.76 -4.44 9.35
CA LEU A 129 -10.99 -5.56 8.44
C LEU A 129 -10.21 -6.82 8.81
N THR A 130 -9.08 -6.67 9.50
CA THR A 130 -8.21 -7.77 9.92
C THR A 130 -8.06 -7.76 11.44
N SER A 131 -7.66 -8.89 12.02
CA SER A 131 -7.31 -8.96 13.46
C SER A 131 -5.85 -8.56 13.75
N THR A 132 -5.14 -8.03 12.76
CA THR A 132 -3.71 -7.76 12.82
C THR A 132 -3.46 -6.26 12.78
N GLU A 133 -2.52 -5.77 13.59
CA GLU A 133 -2.10 -4.38 13.50
C GLU A 133 -1.05 -4.21 12.40
N LEU A 134 -1.35 -3.39 11.40
CA LEU A 134 -0.46 -3.09 10.28
C LEU A 134 0.96 -2.68 10.73
N ALA A 135 1.06 -1.93 11.82
CA ALA A 135 2.34 -1.47 12.39
C ALA A 135 3.20 -2.59 13.00
N LYS A 136 2.60 -3.74 13.34
CA LYS A 136 3.28 -4.91 13.92
C LYS A 136 3.74 -5.92 12.87
N ILE A 137 3.34 -5.76 11.61
CA ILE A 137 3.73 -6.68 10.53
C ILE A 137 5.22 -6.49 10.24
N THR A 138 5.99 -7.58 10.31
CA THR A 138 7.42 -7.61 10.03
C THR A 138 7.74 -8.70 9.01
N LEU A 139 8.93 -8.61 8.38
CA LEU A 139 9.48 -9.74 7.66
C LEU A 139 9.91 -10.85 8.65
N PRO A 140 9.86 -12.13 8.25
CA PRO A 140 10.37 -13.23 9.07
C PRO A 140 11.80 -12.98 9.54
N GLY A 141 12.04 -13.10 10.85
CA GLY A 141 13.35 -12.87 11.46
C GLY A 141 13.75 -11.39 11.63
N LYS A 142 12.89 -10.43 11.26
CA LYS A 142 13.12 -9.00 11.48
C LYS A 142 12.22 -8.43 12.56
N SER A 143 12.74 -7.44 13.28
CA SER A 143 12.02 -6.70 14.33
C SER A 143 11.43 -5.37 13.85
N LYS A 144 11.95 -4.83 12.72
CA LYS A 144 11.45 -3.58 12.15
C LYS A 144 10.15 -3.85 11.39
N SER A 145 9.17 -2.97 11.57
CA SER A 145 7.92 -3.04 10.81
C SER A 145 8.18 -2.91 9.32
N LEU A 146 7.39 -3.64 8.55
CA LEU A 146 7.48 -3.68 7.10
C LEU A 146 7.18 -2.33 6.45
N LEU A 147 6.31 -1.51 7.06
CA LEU A 147 6.07 -0.14 6.64
C LEU A 147 7.28 0.78 6.84
N ASN A 148 8.03 0.58 7.93
CA ASN A 148 9.27 1.34 8.15
C ASN A 148 10.36 0.90 7.18
N GLU A 149 10.51 -0.41 6.95
CA GLU A 149 11.41 -0.94 5.92
C GLU A 149 11.05 -0.39 4.53
N ALA A 150 9.76 -0.30 4.19
CA ALA A 150 9.31 0.34 2.96
C ALA A 150 9.71 1.83 2.93
N SER A 151 9.48 2.57 4.03
CA SER A 151 9.83 4.00 4.10
C SER A 151 11.32 4.24 3.90
N GLU A 152 12.17 3.40 4.48
CA GLU A 152 13.61 3.44 4.29
C GLU A 152 14.00 3.08 2.85
N LEU A 153 13.34 2.08 2.25
CA LEU A 153 13.55 1.71 0.85
C LEU A 153 13.21 2.87 -0.10
N GLN A 154 12.15 3.65 0.19
CA GLN A 154 11.84 4.85 -0.60
C GLN A 154 12.94 5.90 -0.50
N SER A 155 13.47 6.14 0.70
CA SER A 155 14.62 7.03 0.90
C SER A 155 15.83 6.54 0.12
N ARG A 156 16.16 5.24 0.22
CA ARG A 156 17.29 4.65 -0.50
C ARG A 156 17.12 4.74 -2.01
N ARG A 157 15.90 4.53 -2.55
CA ARG A 157 15.59 4.77 -3.97
C ARG A 157 15.89 6.21 -4.36
N ASN A 158 15.46 7.18 -3.55
CA ASN A 158 15.70 8.60 -3.82
C ASN A 158 17.21 8.90 -3.86
N ASP A 159 17.98 8.30 -2.96
CA ASP A 159 19.44 8.46 -2.94
C ASP A 159 20.09 7.87 -4.21
N VAL A 160 19.67 6.70 -4.67
CA VAL A 160 20.14 6.13 -5.95
C VAL A 160 19.82 7.05 -7.12
N VAL A 161 18.56 7.51 -7.22
CA VAL A 161 18.08 8.29 -8.37
C VAL A 161 18.64 9.71 -8.38
N HIS A 162 18.76 10.35 -7.22
CA HIS A 162 19.11 11.78 -7.12
C HIS A 162 20.56 12.03 -6.72
N LYS A 163 21.22 11.08 -6.05
CA LYS A 163 22.61 11.22 -5.58
C LYS A 163 23.57 10.23 -6.20
N ALA A 164 23.08 9.31 -7.05
CA ALA A 164 23.88 8.25 -7.67
C ALA A 164 24.62 7.37 -6.63
N GLU A 165 23.99 7.12 -5.48
CA GLU A 165 24.58 6.25 -4.46
C GLU A 165 24.70 4.80 -4.97
N GLU A 166 25.84 4.18 -4.67
CA GLU A 166 26.12 2.79 -5.01
C GLU A 166 25.28 1.85 -4.13
N ILE A 167 24.77 0.79 -4.75
CA ILE A 167 23.97 -0.27 -4.11
C ILE A 167 24.71 -1.58 -4.26
N PHE A 168 24.80 -2.32 -3.16
CA PHE A 168 25.35 -3.68 -3.16
C PHE A 168 24.26 -4.74 -3.28
N GLU A 169 24.65 -5.95 -3.67
CA GLU A 169 23.75 -7.09 -3.87
C GLU A 169 22.81 -7.33 -2.69
N VAL A 170 23.33 -7.29 -1.45
CA VAL A 170 22.57 -7.51 -0.21
C VAL A 170 21.47 -6.47 -0.03
N GLU A 171 21.73 -5.21 -0.39
CA GLU A 171 20.73 -4.14 -0.30
C GLU A 171 19.63 -4.30 -1.35
N ALA A 172 20.00 -4.67 -2.58
CA ALA A 172 19.04 -4.95 -3.65
C ALA A 172 18.16 -6.17 -3.33
N ALA A 173 18.76 -7.24 -2.79
CA ALA A 173 18.03 -8.41 -2.31
C ALA A 173 17.06 -8.04 -1.18
N SER A 174 17.53 -7.29 -0.17
CA SER A 174 16.65 -6.82 0.90
C SER A 174 15.51 -5.93 0.40
N ALA A 175 15.73 -5.12 -0.64
CA ALA A 175 14.68 -4.31 -1.25
C ALA A 175 13.58 -5.18 -1.89
N ILE A 176 13.98 -6.25 -2.58
CA ILE A 176 13.09 -7.25 -3.18
C ILE A 176 12.28 -7.96 -2.11
N ASP A 177 12.91 -8.35 -1.00
CA ASP A 177 12.25 -8.98 0.15
C ASP A 177 11.20 -8.06 0.79
N VAL A 178 11.51 -6.77 0.95
CA VAL A 178 10.55 -5.79 1.46
C VAL A 178 9.33 -5.69 0.55
N SER A 179 9.54 -5.62 -0.77
CA SER A 179 8.42 -5.55 -1.71
C SER A 179 7.56 -6.82 -1.72
N ALA A 180 8.21 -7.99 -1.70
CA ALA A 180 7.53 -9.28 -1.60
C ALA A 180 6.75 -9.38 -0.28
N GLY A 181 7.34 -8.94 0.83
CA GLY A 181 6.67 -8.91 2.12
C GLY A 181 5.44 -8.02 2.12
N VAL A 182 5.51 -6.84 1.51
CA VAL A 182 4.35 -5.93 1.39
C VAL A 182 3.21 -6.62 0.64
N TYR A 183 3.53 -7.36 -0.43
CA TYR A 183 2.54 -8.14 -1.13
C TYR A 183 1.94 -9.26 -0.24
N PHE A 184 2.78 -10.13 0.33
CA PHE A 184 2.34 -11.35 1.03
C PHE A 184 1.78 -11.15 2.44
N PHE A 185 2.24 -10.12 3.15
CA PHE A 185 1.86 -9.91 4.55
C PHE A 185 0.91 -8.74 4.73
N ILE A 186 0.78 -7.84 3.75
CA ILE A 186 -0.16 -6.71 3.85
C ILE A 186 -1.27 -6.85 2.82
N LEU A 187 -0.93 -6.88 1.53
CA LEU A 187 -1.96 -6.82 0.49
C LEU A 187 -2.82 -8.10 0.45
N THR A 188 -2.21 -9.27 0.50
CA THR A 188 -2.96 -10.54 0.48
C THR A 188 -3.77 -10.76 1.76
N GLU A 189 -3.28 -10.31 2.91
CA GLU A 189 -4.06 -10.36 4.17
C GLU A 189 -5.31 -9.48 4.06
N MET A 190 -5.15 -8.25 3.54
CA MET A 190 -6.25 -7.34 3.28
C MET A 190 -7.27 -7.92 2.28
N LEU A 191 -6.80 -8.47 1.15
CA LEU A 191 -7.69 -9.12 0.17
C LEU A 191 -8.41 -10.32 0.78
N SER A 192 -7.71 -11.13 1.58
CA SER A 192 -8.28 -12.28 2.26
C SER A 192 -9.40 -11.89 3.22
N ALA A 193 -9.22 -10.81 3.99
CA ALA A 193 -10.26 -10.27 4.86
C ALA A 193 -11.53 -9.84 4.10
N LEU A 194 -11.38 -9.44 2.82
CA LEU A 194 -12.50 -9.15 1.92
C LEU A 194 -13.05 -10.39 1.21
N GLY A 195 -12.61 -11.61 1.53
CA GLY A 195 -13.01 -12.80 0.78
C GLY A 195 -12.51 -12.79 -0.68
N LEU A 196 -11.39 -12.11 -0.93
CA LEU A 196 -10.74 -12.02 -2.24
C LEU A 196 -9.37 -12.70 -2.20
N GLU A 197 -8.88 -13.07 -3.38
CA GLU A 197 -7.53 -13.59 -3.58
C GLU A 197 -6.96 -13.13 -4.91
N VAL A 198 -5.65 -13.35 -5.10
CA VAL A 198 -4.98 -13.09 -6.37
C VAL A 198 -4.69 -14.42 -7.06
N LEU A 199 -5.32 -14.64 -8.22
CA LEU A 199 -5.10 -15.80 -9.07
C LEU A 199 -4.58 -15.32 -10.43
N GLU A 200 -3.45 -15.86 -10.88
CA GLU A 200 -2.81 -15.48 -12.15
C GLU A 200 -2.63 -13.95 -12.32
N GLY A 201 -2.30 -13.26 -11.22
CA GLY A 201 -2.12 -11.81 -11.21
C GLY A 201 -3.42 -10.99 -11.18
N LYS A 202 -4.59 -11.63 -11.16
CA LYS A 202 -5.89 -10.97 -11.09
C LYS A 202 -6.56 -11.16 -9.73
N VAL A 203 -7.19 -10.11 -9.23
CA VAL A 203 -8.02 -10.20 -8.02
C VAL A 203 -9.35 -10.88 -8.38
N VAL A 204 -9.69 -11.93 -7.65
CA VAL A 204 -10.90 -12.75 -7.81
C VAL A 204 -11.54 -13.00 -6.44
N ARG A 205 -12.80 -13.50 -6.43
CA ARG A 205 -13.41 -13.99 -5.19
C ARG A 205 -12.74 -15.28 -4.77
N LYS A 206 -12.48 -15.45 -3.46
CA LYS A 206 -12.04 -16.72 -2.91
C LYS A 206 -13.08 -17.79 -3.17
N SER A 207 -12.62 -18.95 -3.63
CA SER A 207 -13.46 -20.15 -3.66
C SER A 207 -13.79 -20.55 -2.22
N GLN A 208 -15.07 -20.78 -1.91
CA GLN A 208 -15.48 -21.35 -0.62
C GLN A 208 -15.25 -22.86 -0.71
N ASP A 209 -14.24 -23.35 0.02
CA ASP A 209 -14.11 -24.78 0.37
C ASP A 209 -14.81 -25.05 1.71
#